data_AF-A0A1Y2G937-F1
#
_entry.id   AF-A0A1Y2G937-F1
#
_cell.length_a   1.000
_cell.length_b   1.000
_cell.length_c   1.000
_cell.angle_alpha   90.00
_cell.angle_beta   90.00
_cell.angle_gamma   90.00
#
_symmetry.space_group_name_H-M   'P 1'
#
loop_
_entity.id
_entity.type
_entity.pdbx_description
1 polymer ?
#
loop_
_entity_poly.entity_id
_entity_poly.type
_entity_poly.pdbx_seq_one_letter_code
_entity_poly.pdbx_strand_id
1 'polypeptide(L)'
;MSKLPPPPYNDQDTILLVGEANFSFAKSLALEILNRGDTMTATTLDSFSTMTEKYTEAQENVKELEEAGATVLFEVDATKLDKIKSFKGKRFSKIIFNFPHAGASIKDQHRNIISNQKLIRSFFESAAPFLTDTDQGDKKAGEIHVTLKSGQPYDMWNIKRLATGTGLLGVKTSFPFRPEQYSGYEHRRTIGYKEGVSQGGNAEIKNKNPKTFVFVKKMVKEADVAKEQESANIKKRKRAGEDLSDDDE
;
A
#
# COMPACT_ATOMS: atom_id res chain seq x y z
N MET A 1 26.04 -12.82 0.94
CA MET A 1 24.58 -12.65 1.05
C MET A 1 24.12 -11.79 -0.12
N SER A 2 23.15 -12.24 -0.91
CA SER A 2 22.59 -11.42 -2.00
C SER A 2 21.94 -10.17 -1.41
N LYS A 3 22.31 -8.97 -1.87
CA LYS A 3 21.61 -7.73 -1.51
C LYS A 3 20.13 -7.87 -1.84
N LEU A 4 19.26 -7.55 -0.89
CA LEU A 4 17.82 -7.52 -1.12
C LEU A 4 17.49 -6.47 -2.20
N PRO A 5 16.49 -6.70 -3.06
CA PRO A 5 16.04 -5.66 -4.00
C PRO A 5 15.51 -4.45 -3.21
N PRO A 6 15.74 -3.22 -3.68
CA PRO A 6 15.28 -2.02 -2.97
C PRO A 6 13.74 -1.99 -2.87
N PRO A 7 13.17 -1.30 -1.86
CA PRO A 7 11.74 -1.02 -1.79
C PRO A 7 11.24 -0.33 -3.08
N PRO A 8 9.97 -0.54 -3.48
CA PRO A 8 9.44 0.00 -4.74
C PRO A 8 8.97 1.46 -4.62
N TYR A 9 9.76 2.29 -3.94
CA TYR A 9 9.50 3.71 -3.69
C TYR A 9 10.75 4.53 -4.04
N ASN A 10 10.56 5.72 -4.62
CA ASN A 10 11.64 6.64 -4.98
C ASN A 10 11.20 8.11 -4.87
N ASP A 11 12.18 9.01 -4.96
CA ASP A 11 12.03 10.46 -4.77
C ASP A 11 11.10 11.18 -5.77
N GLN A 12 10.63 10.48 -6.82
CA GLN A 12 9.63 10.98 -7.77
C GLN A 12 8.19 10.55 -7.39
N ASP A 13 8.01 9.77 -6.32
CA ASP A 13 6.70 9.39 -5.83
C ASP A 13 6.04 10.52 -5.02
N THR A 14 4.79 10.82 -5.34
CA THR A 14 3.85 11.46 -4.41
C THR A 14 3.12 10.37 -3.64
N ILE A 15 3.18 10.41 -2.31
CA ILE A 15 2.79 9.28 -1.45
C ILE A 15 1.73 9.72 -0.43
N LEU A 16 0.64 8.98 -0.37
CA LEU A 16 -0.32 9.02 0.73
C LEU A 16 -0.19 7.74 1.55
N LEU A 17 0.10 7.87 2.85
CA LEU A 17 0.05 6.76 3.80
C LEU A 17 -1.21 6.88 4.65
N VAL A 18 -1.99 5.81 4.74
CA VAL A 18 -3.22 5.76 5.52
C VAL A 18 -3.15 4.71 6.61
N GLY A 19 -3.72 5.05 7.77
CA GLY A 19 -3.73 4.17 8.94
C GLY A 19 -2.36 3.94 9.54
N GLU A 20 -1.48 4.96 9.49
CA GLU A 20 -0.26 4.96 10.28
C GLU A 20 -0.63 4.85 11.77
N ALA A 21 0.22 4.17 12.53
CA ALA A 21 0.05 4.06 13.98
C ALA A 21 1.03 5.00 14.66
N ASN A 22 2.26 4.53 14.89
CA ASN A 22 3.33 5.34 15.47
C ASN A 22 4.16 6.10 14.42
N PHE A 23 3.72 6.14 13.16
CA PHE A 23 4.41 6.80 12.03
C PHE A 23 5.83 6.29 11.69
N SER A 24 6.29 5.19 12.29
CA SER A 24 7.65 4.68 12.06
C SER A 24 7.91 4.24 10.61
N PHE A 25 6.88 3.75 9.90
CA PHE A 25 6.99 3.37 8.50
C PHE A 25 7.15 4.61 7.61
N ALA A 26 6.25 5.60 7.77
CA ALA A 26 6.33 6.86 7.06
C ALA A 26 7.70 7.53 7.29
N LYS A 27 8.17 7.57 8.54
CA LYS A 27 9.46 8.18 8.91
C LYS A 27 10.63 7.52 8.20
N SER A 28 10.72 6.19 8.25
CA SER A 28 11.76 5.45 7.55
C SER A 28 11.72 5.71 6.05
N LEU A 29 10.52 5.75 5.46
CA LEU A 29 10.35 6.02 4.04
C LEU A 29 10.87 7.42 3.67
N ALA A 30 10.48 8.46 4.42
CA ALA A 30 10.90 9.83 4.18
C ALA A 30 12.42 10.01 4.32
N LEU A 31 13.00 9.55 5.44
CA LEU A 31 14.38 9.85 5.81
C LEU A 31 15.41 8.97 5.10
N GLU A 32 15.14 7.68 4.93
CA GLU A 32 16.16 6.70 4.51
C GLU A 32 16.02 6.28 3.05
N ILE A 33 14.79 6.27 2.52
CA ILE A 33 14.50 5.75 1.18
C ILE A 33 14.34 6.91 0.20
N LEU A 34 13.49 7.88 0.52
CA LEU A 34 13.20 9.02 -0.35
C LEU A 34 14.19 10.16 -0.16
N ASN A 35 14.77 10.29 1.04
CA ASN A 35 15.59 11.43 1.48
C ASN A 35 14.84 12.77 1.34
N ARG A 36 13.51 12.75 1.52
CA ARG A 36 12.61 13.91 1.48
C ARG A 36 11.21 13.54 1.96
N GLY A 37 10.49 14.50 2.54
CA GLY A 37 9.10 14.33 2.99
C GLY A 37 8.07 15.19 2.27
N ASP A 38 8.47 16.23 1.53
CA ASP A 38 7.56 17.24 0.94
C ASP A 38 6.53 16.71 -0.07
N THR A 39 6.74 15.49 -0.58
CA THR A 39 5.77 14.79 -1.46
C THR A 39 4.93 13.74 -0.72
N MET A 40 5.04 13.66 0.60
CA MET A 40 4.38 12.68 1.45
C MET A 40 3.27 13.31 2.28
N THR A 41 2.16 12.60 2.40
CA THR A 41 1.15 12.84 3.42
C THR A 41 0.96 11.55 4.21
N ALA A 42 1.28 11.57 5.50
CA ALA A 42 1.09 10.44 6.41
C ALA A 42 -0.13 10.68 7.30
N THR A 43 -1.02 9.69 7.40
CA THR A 43 -2.29 9.87 8.09
C THR A 43 -2.63 8.73 9.02
N THR A 44 -3.30 9.06 10.12
CA THR A 44 -3.85 8.09 11.08
C THR A 44 -5.32 8.36 11.37
N LEU A 45 -6.04 7.32 11.79
CA LEU A 45 -7.43 7.44 12.25
C LEU A 45 -7.50 8.00 13.69
N ASP A 46 -6.48 7.75 14.50
CA ASP A 46 -6.46 8.22 15.89
C ASP A 46 -6.30 9.75 15.93
N SER A 47 -6.84 10.40 16.97
CA SER A 47 -6.47 11.78 17.28
C SER A 47 -5.00 11.85 17.74
N PHE A 48 -4.38 13.03 17.72
CA PHE A 48 -3.03 13.21 18.27
C PHE A 48 -2.92 12.68 19.70
N SER A 49 -3.88 13.01 20.57
CA SER A 49 -3.92 12.54 21.96
C SER A 49 -4.04 11.02 22.07
N THR A 50 -4.94 10.40 21.30
CA THR A 50 -5.13 8.95 21.32
C THR A 50 -3.87 8.23 20.83
N MET A 51 -3.21 8.79 19.81
CA MET A 51 -1.97 8.25 19.26
C MET A 51 -0.83 8.33 20.28
N THR A 52 -0.62 9.47 20.96
CA THR A 52 0.47 9.63 21.95
C THR A 52 0.26 8.75 23.17
N GLU A 53 -0.99 8.54 23.59
CA GLU A 53 -1.34 7.59 24.66
C GLU A 53 -1.01 6.14 24.29
N LYS A 54 -1.26 5.75 23.03
CA LYS A 54 -1.01 4.38 22.55
C LYS A 54 0.46 4.11 22.23
N TYR A 55 1.19 5.11 21.76
CA TYR A 55 2.55 4.99 21.22
C TYR A 55 3.39 6.19 21.66
N THR A 56 4.13 6.05 22.75
CA THR A 56 4.92 7.13 23.35
C THR A 56 5.97 7.69 22.39
N GLU A 57 6.51 6.87 21.50
CA GLU A 57 7.52 7.25 20.51
C GLU A 57 6.94 7.98 19.29
N ALA A 58 5.62 7.95 19.10
CA ALA A 58 5.02 8.45 17.87
C ALA A 58 5.13 9.97 17.72
N GLN A 59 5.17 10.71 18.83
CA GLN A 59 5.34 12.16 18.80
C GLN A 59 6.68 12.55 18.17
N GLU A 60 7.78 11.88 18.53
CA GLU A 60 9.08 12.17 17.93
C GLU A 60 9.11 11.74 16.46
N ASN A 61 8.49 10.60 16.11
CA ASN A 61 8.39 10.17 14.71
C ASN A 61 7.61 11.17 13.84
N VAL A 62 6.52 11.76 14.37
CA VAL A 62 5.76 12.81 13.68
C VAL A 62 6.60 14.06 13.49
N LYS A 63 7.31 14.50 14.54
CA LYS A 63 8.19 15.66 14.48
C LYS A 63 9.29 15.50 13.42
N GLU A 64 10.02 14.39 13.44
CA GLU A 64 11.06 14.11 12.44
C GLU A 64 10.49 14.07 11.01
N LEU A 65 9.27 13.56 10.84
CA LEU A 65 8.57 13.55 9.54
C LEU A 65 8.22 14.95 9.05
N GLU A 66 7.67 15.79 9.92
CA GLU A 66 7.33 17.17 9.60
C GLU A 66 8.59 18.01 9.32
N GLU A 67 9.68 17.78 10.07
CA GLU A 67 11.00 18.38 9.81
C GLU A 67 11.57 17.97 8.45
N ALA A 68 11.28 16.75 7.98
CA ALA A 68 11.60 16.30 6.63
C ALA A 68 10.68 16.89 5.54
N GLY A 69 9.66 17.67 5.94
CA GLY A 69 8.71 18.34 5.06
C GLY A 69 7.40 17.60 4.82
N ALA A 70 7.19 16.43 5.44
CA ALA A 70 5.96 15.67 5.27
C ALA A 70 4.75 16.35 5.90
N THR A 71 3.58 16.17 5.28
CA THR A 71 2.32 16.56 5.92
C THR A 71 1.81 15.40 6.79
N VAL A 72 1.56 15.66 8.06
CA VAL A 72 0.92 14.68 8.96
C VAL A 72 -0.52 15.09 9.25
N LEU A 73 -1.47 14.16 9.12
CA LEU A 73 -2.89 14.39 9.42
C LEU A 73 -3.43 13.33 10.38
N PHE A 74 -4.23 13.78 11.34
CA PHE A 74 -4.92 12.93 12.31
C PHE A 74 -6.40 12.80 11.96
N GLU A 75 -7.07 11.81 12.55
CA GLU A 75 -8.52 11.58 12.39
C GLU A 75 -8.97 11.39 10.92
N VAL A 76 -8.10 10.79 10.10
CA VAL A 76 -8.38 10.50 8.69
C VAL A 76 -8.97 9.09 8.56
N ASP A 77 -10.25 9.04 8.22
CA ASP A 77 -10.95 7.81 7.83
C ASP A 77 -10.58 7.43 6.38
N ALA A 78 -9.76 6.38 6.22
CA ALA A 78 -9.32 5.87 4.93
C ALA A 78 -10.47 5.41 4.00
N THR A 79 -11.69 5.25 4.54
CA THR A 79 -12.89 4.93 3.76
C THR A 79 -13.64 6.17 3.26
N LYS A 80 -13.17 7.37 3.59
CA LYS A 80 -13.81 8.67 3.30
C LYS A 80 -12.80 9.76 2.92
N LEU A 81 -11.79 9.40 2.12
CA LEU A 81 -10.74 10.31 1.65
C LEU A 81 -11.30 11.52 0.87
N ASP A 82 -12.47 11.39 0.23
CA ASP A 82 -13.19 12.47 -0.44
C ASP A 82 -13.66 13.59 0.51
N LYS A 83 -13.76 13.30 1.81
CA LYS A 83 -14.15 14.30 2.83
C LYS A 83 -12.97 15.13 3.33
N ILE A 84 -11.75 14.75 3.00
CA ILE A 84 -10.55 15.46 3.45
C ILE A 84 -10.30 16.66 2.53
N LYS A 85 -10.61 17.86 3.02
CA LYS A 85 -10.53 19.10 2.23
C LYS A 85 -9.17 19.32 1.56
N SER A 86 -8.07 19.00 2.26
CA SER A 86 -6.70 19.15 1.76
C SER A 86 -6.33 18.17 0.65
N PHE A 87 -7.17 17.16 0.37
CA PHE A 87 -6.98 16.21 -0.74
C PHE A 87 -7.69 16.63 -2.01
N LYS A 88 -8.53 17.67 -1.97
CA LYS A 88 -9.23 18.16 -3.16
C LYS A 88 -8.21 18.55 -4.25
N GLY A 89 -8.33 17.92 -5.42
CA GLY A 89 -7.45 18.15 -6.57
C GLY A 89 -6.06 17.49 -6.47
N LYS A 90 -5.76 16.77 -5.37
CA LYS A 90 -4.52 16.00 -5.25
C LYS A 90 -4.68 14.62 -5.86
N ARG A 91 -3.59 14.12 -6.44
CA ARG A 91 -3.43 12.73 -6.86
C ARG A 91 -2.08 12.21 -6.39
N PHE A 92 -2.03 10.93 -6.05
CA PHE A 92 -0.89 10.25 -5.49
C PHE A 92 -0.44 9.13 -6.41
N SER A 93 0.86 9.06 -6.63
CA SER A 93 1.47 7.96 -7.35
C SER A 93 1.51 6.67 -6.53
N LYS A 94 1.50 6.78 -5.19
CA LYS A 94 1.42 5.67 -4.24
C LYS A 94 0.40 5.99 -3.15
N ILE A 95 -0.55 5.09 -2.92
CA ILE A 95 -1.40 5.11 -1.73
C ILE A 95 -1.14 3.82 -0.95
N ILE A 96 -0.66 3.94 0.29
CA ILE A 96 -0.15 2.81 1.08
C ILE A 96 -1.04 2.60 2.29
N PHE A 97 -1.56 1.38 2.47
CA PHE A 97 -2.27 0.96 3.67
C PHE A 97 -1.65 -0.33 4.22
N ASN A 98 -0.82 -0.20 5.24
CA ASN A 98 -0.12 -1.33 5.85
C ASN A 98 -0.97 -1.98 6.94
N PHE A 99 -1.22 -3.28 6.81
CA PHE A 99 -1.94 -4.12 7.78
C PHE A 99 -3.30 -3.56 8.23
N PRO A 100 -4.19 -3.14 7.29
CA PRO A 100 -5.51 -2.62 7.64
C PRO A 100 -6.30 -3.64 8.47
N HIS A 101 -6.96 -3.16 9.52
CA HIS A 101 -7.85 -3.98 10.35
C HIS A 101 -8.97 -3.12 10.94
N ALA A 102 -10.21 -3.63 10.95
CA ALA A 102 -11.40 -2.89 11.38
C ALA A 102 -11.49 -2.64 12.90
N GLY A 103 -10.58 -3.19 13.69
CA GLY A 103 -10.49 -2.95 15.15
C GLY A 103 -11.70 -3.41 15.98
N ALA A 104 -12.71 -4.04 15.38
CA ALA A 104 -14.04 -4.20 15.97
C ALA A 104 -14.16 -5.21 17.14
N SER A 105 -13.07 -5.78 17.65
CA SER A 105 -13.04 -6.78 18.74
C SER A 105 -14.08 -7.91 18.59
N ILE A 106 -14.39 -8.29 17.34
CA ILE A 106 -15.40 -9.31 17.00
C ILE A 106 -14.79 -10.70 17.25
N LYS A 107 -15.36 -11.45 18.19
CA LYS A 107 -14.95 -12.83 18.51
C LYS A 107 -15.35 -13.84 17.43
N ASP A 108 -16.49 -13.65 16.79
CA ASP A 108 -16.95 -14.51 15.71
C ASP A 108 -16.08 -14.31 14.45
N GLN A 109 -15.40 -15.37 14.02
CA GLN A 109 -14.43 -15.29 12.94
C GLN A 109 -15.07 -14.85 11.61
N HIS A 110 -16.28 -15.32 11.31
CA HIS A 110 -16.96 -15.00 10.05
C HIS A 110 -17.35 -13.52 9.98
N ARG A 111 -17.95 -12.99 11.05
CA ARG A 111 -18.26 -11.56 11.18
C ARG A 111 -16.99 -10.71 11.17
N ASN A 112 -15.90 -11.19 11.77
CA ASN A 112 -14.60 -10.51 11.72
C ASN A 112 -14.06 -10.42 10.28
N ILE A 113 -14.16 -11.51 9.51
CA ILE A 113 -13.80 -11.53 8.08
C ILE A 113 -14.65 -10.52 7.30
N ILE A 114 -15.98 -10.56 7.45
CA ILE A 114 -16.89 -9.62 6.75
C ILE A 114 -16.55 -8.16 7.10
N SER A 115 -16.29 -7.87 8.38
CA SER A 115 -15.94 -6.51 8.81
C SER A 115 -14.65 -6.01 8.16
N ASN A 116 -13.61 -6.85 8.10
CA ASN A 116 -12.34 -6.50 7.46
C ASN A 116 -12.46 -6.41 5.93
N GLN A 117 -13.27 -7.28 5.31
CA GLN A 117 -13.60 -7.19 3.88
C GLN A 117 -14.30 -5.87 3.54
N LYS A 118 -15.26 -5.44 4.36
CA LYS A 118 -15.96 -4.16 4.20
C LYS A 118 -15.00 -2.98 4.30
N LEU A 119 -14.13 -2.96 5.32
CA LEU A 119 -13.11 -1.91 5.47
C LEU A 119 -12.24 -1.79 4.21
N ILE A 120 -11.67 -2.91 3.76
CA ILE A 120 -10.72 -2.92 2.64
C ILE A 120 -11.43 -2.53 1.33
N ARG A 121 -12.65 -3.02 1.11
CA ARG A 121 -13.43 -2.65 -0.07
C ARG A 121 -13.74 -1.14 -0.09
N SER A 122 -14.23 -0.60 1.03
CA SER A 122 -14.55 0.84 1.12
C SER A 122 -13.30 1.71 1.00
N PHE A 123 -12.14 1.25 1.50
CA PHE A 123 -10.86 1.91 1.24
C PHE A 123 -10.53 1.93 -0.24
N PHE A 124 -10.66 0.82 -0.96
CA PHE A 124 -10.39 0.79 -2.41
C PHE A 124 -11.29 1.75 -3.20
N GLU A 125 -12.58 1.78 -2.89
CA GLU A 125 -13.54 2.71 -3.49
C GLU A 125 -13.18 4.17 -3.18
N SER A 126 -12.73 4.44 -1.95
CA SER A 126 -12.32 5.78 -1.51
C SER A 126 -10.99 6.26 -2.09
N ALA A 127 -10.01 5.36 -2.26
CA ALA A 127 -8.65 5.69 -2.69
C ALA A 127 -8.48 5.76 -4.21
N ALA A 128 -9.23 4.96 -4.99
CA ALA A 128 -9.07 4.90 -6.44
C ALA A 128 -9.17 6.25 -7.18
N PRO A 129 -10.06 7.20 -6.80
CA PRO A 129 -10.13 8.53 -7.42
C PRO A 129 -8.87 9.38 -7.21
N PHE A 130 -8.08 9.09 -6.17
CA PHE A 130 -6.88 9.83 -5.82
C PHE A 130 -5.61 9.27 -6.47
N LEU A 131 -5.70 8.23 -7.30
CA LEU A 131 -4.52 7.74 -8.03
C LEU A 131 -4.16 8.66 -9.19
N THR A 132 -2.86 8.89 -9.38
CA THR A 132 -2.37 9.55 -10.60
C THR A 132 -2.80 8.77 -11.85
N ASP A 133 -3.05 9.51 -12.92
CA ASP A 133 -3.67 9.04 -14.14
C ASP A 133 -2.98 9.68 -15.35
N THR A 134 -2.42 8.85 -16.22
CA THR A 134 -1.73 9.32 -17.42
C THR A 134 -2.67 10.04 -18.37
N ASP A 135 -3.95 9.67 -18.38
CA ASP A 135 -4.96 10.31 -19.23
C ASP A 135 -5.35 11.70 -18.69
N GLN A 136 -5.00 12.01 -17.44
CA GLN A 136 -5.17 13.33 -16.82
C GLN A 136 -3.85 14.14 -16.78
N GLY A 137 -2.84 13.71 -17.53
CA GLY A 137 -1.56 14.40 -17.66
C GLY A 137 -0.52 14.07 -16.58
N ASP A 138 -0.77 13.10 -15.70
CA ASP A 138 0.25 12.68 -14.75
C ASP A 138 1.32 11.81 -15.42
N LYS A 139 2.57 11.89 -14.95
CA LYS A 139 3.72 11.20 -15.56
C LYS A 139 3.61 9.67 -15.55
N LYS A 140 2.90 9.10 -14.58
CA LYS A 140 2.74 7.65 -14.40
C LYS A 140 1.42 7.31 -13.72
N ALA A 141 0.88 6.14 -14.05
CA ALA A 141 -0.27 5.59 -13.36
C ALA A 141 0.04 5.31 -11.89
N GLY A 142 -0.87 5.73 -11.01
CA GLY A 142 -0.73 5.54 -9.57
C GLY A 142 -1.02 4.10 -9.14
N GLU A 143 -0.49 3.74 -7.98
CA GLU A 143 -0.63 2.41 -7.39
C GLU A 143 -1.17 2.47 -5.95
N ILE A 144 -2.07 1.55 -5.62
CA ILE A 144 -2.48 1.27 -4.24
C ILE A 144 -1.68 0.06 -3.75
N HIS A 145 -0.98 0.23 -2.63
CA HIS A 145 -0.21 -0.81 -1.96
C HIS A 145 -0.92 -1.19 -0.67
N VAL A 146 -1.35 -2.45 -0.55
CA VAL A 146 -1.94 -2.96 0.70
C VAL A 146 -1.12 -4.13 1.20
N THR A 147 -0.61 -4.02 2.42
CA THR A 147 0.19 -5.07 3.05
C THR A 147 -0.67 -5.90 4.00
N LEU A 148 -0.66 -7.23 3.85
CA LEU A 148 -1.35 -8.16 4.76
C LEU A 148 -0.40 -9.24 5.26
N LYS A 149 -0.71 -9.80 6.43
CA LYS A 149 -0.15 -11.09 6.88
C LYS A 149 -0.67 -12.19 5.95
N SER A 150 0.12 -13.24 5.71
CA SER A 150 -0.31 -14.43 4.96
C SER A 150 -0.89 -15.49 5.90
N GLY A 151 -1.77 -16.35 5.38
CA GLY A 151 -2.42 -17.41 6.15
C GLY A 151 -3.77 -16.98 6.73
N GLN A 152 -4.46 -17.93 7.37
CA GLN A 152 -5.78 -17.64 7.95
C GLN A 152 -5.69 -16.71 9.17
N PRO A 153 -6.69 -15.81 9.37
CA PRO A 153 -7.88 -15.60 8.53
C PRO A 153 -7.67 -14.63 7.35
N TYR A 154 -6.48 -14.08 7.17
CA TYR A 154 -6.20 -13.01 6.19
C TYR A 154 -6.42 -13.45 4.74
N ASP A 155 -6.11 -14.70 4.42
CA ASP A 155 -6.35 -15.26 3.09
C ASP A 155 -7.85 -15.27 2.73
N MET A 156 -8.74 -15.51 3.72
CA MET A 156 -10.20 -15.46 3.53
C MET A 156 -10.74 -14.06 3.25
N TRP A 157 -9.95 -13.00 3.49
CA TRP A 157 -10.37 -11.65 3.11
C TRP A 157 -10.39 -11.47 1.60
N ASN A 158 -9.65 -12.29 0.85
CA ASN A 158 -9.65 -12.31 -0.62
C ASN A 158 -9.45 -10.91 -1.23
N ILE A 159 -8.39 -10.23 -0.81
CA ILE A 159 -8.12 -8.83 -1.14
C ILE A 159 -8.14 -8.54 -2.66
N LYS A 160 -7.67 -9.49 -3.47
CA LYS A 160 -7.71 -9.37 -4.94
C LYS A 160 -9.13 -9.25 -5.45
N ARG A 161 -10.05 -10.12 -4.98
CA ARG A 161 -11.46 -10.07 -5.34
C ARG A 161 -12.16 -8.82 -4.80
N LEU A 162 -11.78 -8.36 -3.61
CA LEU A 162 -12.31 -7.10 -3.07
C LEU A 162 -11.95 -5.92 -3.99
N ALA A 163 -10.68 -5.82 -4.41
CA ALA A 163 -10.21 -4.77 -5.30
C ALA A 163 -10.90 -4.83 -6.67
N THR A 164 -10.86 -5.97 -7.36
CA THR A 164 -11.47 -6.11 -8.70
C THR A 164 -13.00 -6.01 -8.65
N GLY A 165 -13.61 -6.44 -7.56
CA GLY A 165 -15.05 -6.35 -7.34
C GLY A 165 -15.58 -4.92 -7.14
N THR A 166 -14.71 -3.92 -7.03
CA THR A 166 -15.11 -2.50 -7.10
C THR A 166 -15.44 -2.06 -8.52
N GLY A 167 -14.92 -2.76 -9.54
CA GLY A 167 -14.95 -2.31 -10.93
C GLY A 167 -13.96 -1.20 -11.27
N LEU A 168 -13.27 -0.63 -10.27
CA LEU A 168 -12.35 0.50 -10.43
C LEU A 168 -10.88 0.09 -10.55
N LEU A 169 -10.52 -1.06 -9.99
CA LEU A 169 -9.13 -1.49 -9.82
C LEU A 169 -8.84 -2.83 -10.48
N GLY A 170 -7.60 -3.00 -10.94
CA GLY A 170 -7.00 -4.25 -11.38
C GLY A 170 -5.81 -4.65 -10.51
N VAL A 171 -5.55 -5.96 -10.42
CA VAL A 171 -4.37 -6.48 -9.72
C VAL A 171 -3.14 -6.32 -10.61
N LYS A 172 -2.13 -5.55 -10.16
CA LYS A 172 -0.87 -5.39 -10.88
C LYS A 172 0.11 -6.50 -10.54
N THR A 173 0.47 -6.63 -9.26
CA THR A 173 1.45 -7.61 -8.78
C THR A 173 1.34 -7.79 -7.26
N SER A 174 2.24 -8.57 -6.68
CA SER A 174 2.46 -8.63 -5.23
C SER A 174 3.91 -9.00 -4.92
N PHE A 175 4.46 -8.51 -3.81
CA PHE A 175 5.82 -8.82 -3.38
C PHE A 175 5.89 -9.02 -1.85
N PRO A 176 6.89 -9.76 -1.32
CA PRO A 176 7.06 -9.92 0.13
C PRO A 176 7.31 -8.56 0.80
N PHE A 177 6.59 -8.28 1.89
CA PHE A 177 6.90 -7.13 2.74
C PHE A 177 8.04 -7.50 3.69
N ARG A 178 9.10 -6.70 3.69
CA ARG A 178 10.30 -6.97 4.49
C ARG A 178 10.52 -5.81 5.45
N PRO A 179 10.16 -5.93 6.73
CA PRO A 179 10.31 -4.83 7.69
C PRO A 179 11.76 -4.39 7.85
N GLU A 180 12.73 -5.27 7.59
CA GLU A 180 14.17 -4.97 7.66
C GLU A 180 14.63 -3.94 6.62
N GLN A 181 13.81 -3.62 5.61
CA GLN A 181 14.10 -2.58 4.64
C GLN A 181 13.70 -1.18 5.12
N TYR A 182 13.03 -1.08 6.26
CA TYR A 182 12.52 0.16 6.84
C TYR A 182 13.14 0.35 8.23
N SER A 183 14.23 1.10 8.29
CA SER A 183 14.95 1.38 9.55
C SER A 183 14.01 1.95 10.62
N GLY A 184 13.99 1.34 11.80
CA GLY A 184 13.13 1.76 12.91
C GLY A 184 11.63 1.47 12.74
N TYR A 185 11.20 0.82 11.65
CA TYR A 185 9.80 0.43 11.49
C TYR A 185 9.36 -0.56 12.57
N GLU A 186 8.21 -0.30 13.19
CA GLU A 186 7.57 -1.23 14.11
C GLU A 186 6.10 -1.46 13.74
N HIS A 187 5.71 -2.72 13.64
CA HIS A 187 4.31 -3.09 13.49
C HIS A 187 3.52 -2.77 14.77
N ARG A 188 2.47 -1.95 14.63
CA ARG A 188 1.57 -1.59 15.73
C ARG A 188 0.14 -2.03 15.43
N ARG A 189 -0.60 -2.36 16.50
CA ARG A 189 -2.01 -2.78 16.44
C ARG A 189 -2.92 -1.62 16.82
N THR A 190 -4.13 -1.59 16.28
CA THR A 190 -5.15 -0.55 16.56
C THR A 190 -5.49 -0.35 18.05
N ILE A 191 -5.21 -1.35 18.90
CA ILE A 191 -5.43 -1.32 20.35
C ILE A 191 -4.27 -0.73 21.17
N GLY A 192 -3.21 -0.25 20.51
CA GLY A 192 -1.98 0.20 21.17
C GLY A 192 -1.06 -0.96 21.61
N TYR A 193 0.01 -0.62 22.32
CA TYR A 193 0.83 -1.61 23.02
C TYR A 193 0.16 -2.01 24.33
N LYS A 194 -0.06 -3.31 24.53
CA LYS A 194 -0.52 -3.86 25.80
C LYS A 194 0.51 -4.88 26.28
N GLU A 195 1.13 -4.60 27.41
CA GLU A 195 2.10 -5.52 28.03
C GLU A 195 1.47 -6.91 28.22
N GLY A 196 2.19 -7.96 27.86
CA GLY A 196 1.71 -9.35 27.89
C GLY A 196 0.76 -9.75 26.75
N VAL A 197 0.30 -8.83 25.90
CA VAL A 197 -0.61 -9.10 24.77
C VAL A 197 -0.04 -8.70 23.42
N SER A 198 0.69 -7.59 23.36
CA SER A 198 1.37 -7.09 22.17
C SER A 198 2.82 -7.53 22.18
N GLN A 199 3.36 -7.91 21.01
CA GLN A 199 4.79 -8.15 20.87
C GLN A 199 5.52 -6.87 20.44
N GLY A 200 6.75 -6.68 20.89
CA GLY A 200 7.59 -5.55 20.50
C GLY A 200 8.10 -5.64 19.05
N GLY A 201 8.39 -4.48 18.46
CA GLY A 201 8.94 -4.36 17.12
C GLY A 201 8.09 -5.05 16.04
N ASN A 202 8.71 -6.00 15.32
CA ASN A 202 8.09 -6.69 14.17
C ASN A 202 7.78 -8.18 14.42
N ALA A 203 7.87 -8.66 15.67
CA ALA A 203 7.75 -10.08 15.98
C ALA A 203 6.43 -10.71 15.49
N GLU A 204 5.30 -9.97 15.54
CA GLU A 204 4.00 -10.49 15.09
C GLU A 204 3.88 -10.70 13.57
N ILE A 205 4.73 -10.05 12.78
CA ILE A 205 4.72 -10.16 11.32
C ILE A 205 5.85 -11.04 10.79
N LYS A 206 6.96 -11.21 11.52
CA LYS A 206 8.13 -12.01 11.09
C LYS A 206 7.77 -13.42 10.61
N ASN A 207 6.95 -14.15 11.36
CA ASN A 207 6.56 -15.53 11.03
C ASN A 207 5.25 -15.64 10.22
N LYS A 208 4.73 -14.51 9.74
CA LYS A 208 3.46 -14.47 8.98
C LYS A 208 3.65 -14.18 7.51
N ASN A 209 4.89 -14.17 7.02
CA ASN A 209 5.25 -13.97 5.61
C ASN A 209 4.41 -12.86 4.94
N PRO A 210 4.45 -11.63 5.49
CA PRO A 210 3.58 -10.56 5.03
C PRO A 210 3.86 -10.23 3.56
N LYS A 211 2.80 -9.82 2.85
CA LYS A 211 2.84 -9.56 1.42
C LYS A 211 2.14 -8.24 1.11
N THR A 212 2.77 -7.42 0.29
CA THR A 212 2.18 -6.22 -0.28
C THR A 212 1.56 -6.56 -1.62
N PHE A 213 0.27 -6.26 -1.77
CA PHE A 213 -0.47 -6.38 -3.02
C PHE A 213 -0.55 -5.01 -3.67
N VAL A 214 -0.29 -4.96 -4.99
CA VAL A 214 -0.28 -3.73 -5.77
C VAL A 214 -1.47 -3.73 -6.71
N PHE A 215 -2.24 -2.66 -6.65
CA PHE A 215 -3.41 -2.43 -7.49
C PHE A 215 -3.25 -1.13 -8.27
N VAL A 216 -3.78 -1.10 -9.49
CA VAL A 216 -3.83 0.08 -10.35
C VAL A 216 -5.26 0.28 -10.81
N LYS A 217 -5.57 1.43 -11.42
CA LYS A 217 -6.85 1.62 -12.12
C LYS A 217 -7.08 0.50 -13.12
N LYS A 218 -8.32 0.02 -13.22
CA LYS A 218 -8.71 -1.10 -14.09
C LYS A 218 -8.23 -0.91 -15.53
N MET A 219 -8.48 0.28 -16.09
CA MET A 219 -8.05 0.67 -17.44
C MET A 219 -6.53 0.53 -17.67
N VAL A 220 -5.71 0.87 -16.67
CA VAL A 220 -4.25 0.73 -16.73
C VAL A 220 -3.90 -0.75 -16.82
N LYS A 221 -4.54 -1.60 -16.01
CA LYS A 221 -4.30 -3.05 -16.05
C LYS A 221 -4.73 -3.67 -17.38
N GLU A 222 -5.85 -3.24 -17.95
CA GLU A 222 -6.34 -3.70 -19.25
C GLU A 222 -5.38 -3.30 -20.38
N ALA A 223 -4.87 -2.06 -20.34
CA ALA A 223 -3.86 -1.58 -21.29
C ALA A 223 -2.54 -2.37 -21.18
N ASP A 224 -2.08 -2.68 -19.96
CA ASP A 224 -0.88 -3.51 -19.76
C ASP A 224 -1.06 -4.92 -20.35
N VAL A 225 -2.22 -5.55 -20.14
CA VAL A 225 -2.52 -6.88 -20.69
C VAL A 225 -2.58 -6.84 -22.22
N ALA A 226 -3.18 -5.81 -22.81
CA ALA A 226 -3.23 -5.65 -24.26
C ALA A 226 -1.81 -5.53 -24.88
N LYS A 227 -0.94 -4.73 -24.25
CA LYS A 227 0.47 -4.57 -24.68
C LYS A 227 1.27 -5.87 -24.57
N GLU A 228 1.06 -6.64 -23.51
CA GLU A 228 1.70 -7.95 -23.32
C GLU A 228 1.27 -8.94 -24.42
N GLN A 229 -0.02 -8.99 -24.74
CA GLN A 229 -0.57 -9.83 -25.81
C GLN A 229 -0.04 -9.43 -27.19
N GLU A 230 0.01 -8.14 -27.50
CA GLU A 230 0.58 -7.62 -28.74
C GLU A 230 2.06 -7.99 -28.87
N SER A 231 2.84 -7.79 -27.81
CA SER A 231 4.26 -8.15 -27.76
C SER A 231 4.48 -9.65 -27.98
N ALA A 232 3.63 -10.50 -27.39
CA ALA A 232 3.67 -11.95 -27.60
C ALA A 232 3.34 -12.34 -29.05
N ASN A 233 2.34 -11.69 -29.66
CA ASN A 233 1.95 -11.92 -31.05
C ASN A 233 3.06 -11.51 -32.04
N ILE A 234 3.73 -10.37 -31.81
CA ILE A 234 4.88 -9.94 -32.62
C ILE A 234 6.02 -10.96 -32.54
N LYS A 235 6.36 -11.44 -31.33
CA LYS A 235 7.40 -12.47 -31.15
C LYS A 235 7.05 -13.77 -31.87
N LYS A 236 5.77 -14.17 -31.87
CA LYS A 236 5.30 -15.38 -32.56
C LYS A 236 5.41 -15.25 -34.08
N ARG A 237 5.07 -14.09 -34.65
CA ARG A 237 5.20 -13.82 -36.09
C ARG A 237 6.65 -13.81 -36.56
N LYS A 238 7.57 -13.24 -35.77
CA LYS A 238 9.01 -13.25 -36.10
C LYS A 238 9.58 -14.67 -36.19
N ARG A 239 9.29 -15.52 -35.19
CA ARG A 239 9.72 -16.92 -35.20
C ARG A 239 9.18 -17.71 -36.41
N ALA A 240 7.91 -17.51 -36.75
CA ALA A 240 7.30 -18.16 -37.91
C ALA A 240 7.84 -17.68 -39.27
N GLY A 241 8.47 -16.49 -39.32
CA GLY A 241 9.12 -15.97 -40.53
C GLY A 241 10.58 -16.37 -40.68
N GLU A 242 11.26 -16.76 -39.59
CA GLU A 242 12.64 -17.29 -39.60
C GLU A 242 12.69 -18.77 -40.02
N ASP A 243 11.63 -19.55 -39.79
CA ASP A 243 11.54 -20.97 -40.21
C ASP A 243 11.30 -21.17 -41.73
N LEU A 244 11.14 -20.09 -42.52
CA LEU A 244 10.84 -20.16 -43.96
C LEU A 244 12.01 -19.72 -44.86
N SER A 245 13.20 -19.46 -44.29
CA SER A 245 14.36 -18.94 -45.04
C SER A 245 15.54 -19.90 -45.21
N ASP A 246 15.41 -21.18 -44.85
CA ASP A 246 16.52 -22.16 -44.86
C ASP A 246 16.41 -23.27 -45.94
N ASP A 247 15.52 -23.14 -46.94
CA ASP A 247 15.35 -24.13 -48.02
C ASP A 247 15.66 -23.56 -49.43
N ASP A 248 16.82 -22.93 -49.62
CA ASP A 248 17.37 -22.66 -50.96
C ASP A 248 18.90 -22.77 -50.95
N GLU A 249 19.43 -23.99 -51.07
CA GLU A 249 20.73 -24.31 -51.72
C GLU A 249 20.76 -25.76 -52.26
#